data_AF-A0AA37RLZ7-F1
#
_entry.id   AF-A0AA37RLZ7-F1
#
_cell.length_a   1.000
_cell.length_b   1.000
_cell.length_c   1.000
_cell.angle_alpha   90.00
_cell.angle_beta   90.00
_cell.angle_gamma   90.00
#
_symmetry.space_group_name_H-M   'P 1'
#
loop_
_entity.id
_entity.type
_entity.pdbx_description
1 polymer ?
#
loop_
_entity_poly.entity_id
_entity_poly.type
_entity_poly.pdbx_seq_one_letter_code
_entity_poly.pdbx_strand_id
1 'polypeptide(L)'
;MTAIADQANSTAPRGDEPEFEKLAKRVDEAMRALAGLDPMSRAIAEEVKASVEAVHRAGLVSIVRRLKADDATREALFELVDDPVVHLLLSLHEIVRPDPMTLANRVLTEVRPQLQSHGGDVALVRIEDGTAFVRLEGACNGCSMSSVTLRNLVEGALTEGVPGVTAVEVLPNEPSPTLIPLEALRIGRDPAQEGWVKLGPTTGVPVGEITSAGLTAGTGEFVEVIVVNVEQRLTAYRNECAHEALPLDNAMLDVSNGTLTCPWHGFCYDATSGECLTAPGAQLEQLPLRVDGGDVWVRVVS
;
A
#
# COMPACT_ATOMS: atom_id res chain seq x y z
N MET A 1 2.25 -27.95 43.24
CA MET A 1 3.43 -27.40 42.56
C MET A 1 3.79 -28.35 41.44
N THR A 2 3.17 -28.17 40.29
CA THR A 2 3.41 -28.99 39.10
C THR A 2 3.97 -28.02 38.07
N ALA A 3 5.26 -28.12 37.80
CA ALA A 3 5.96 -27.27 36.85
C ALA A 3 5.46 -27.59 35.44
N ILE A 4 4.91 -26.58 34.78
CA ILE A 4 4.53 -26.60 33.37
C ILE A 4 5.82 -26.33 32.60
N ALA A 5 6.27 -27.32 31.83
CA ALA A 5 7.46 -27.20 31.01
C ALA A 5 7.16 -26.32 29.80
N ASP A 6 8.04 -25.33 29.64
CA ASP A 6 8.17 -24.36 28.57
C ASP A 6 8.20 -25.06 27.19
N GLN A 7 7.24 -24.73 26.32
CA GLN A 7 7.30 -25.12 24.91
C GLN A 7 8.19 -24.11 24.19
N ALA A 8 9.41 -24.53 23.89
CA ALA A 8 10.35 -23.78 23.10
C ALA A 8 9.77 -23.53 21.69
N ASN A 9 9.53 -22.26 21.41
CA ASN A 9 9.23 -21.72 20.09
C ASN A 9 10.42 -22.00 19.16
N SER A 10 10.24 -22.93 18.22
CA SER A 10 11.25 -23.32 17.24
C SER A 10 11.26 -22.33 16.08
N THR A 11 12.07 -21.28 16.19
CA THR A 11 12.45 -20.43 15.06
C THR A 11 13.32 -21.24 14.08
N ALA A 12 12.72 -21.74 13.01
CA ALA A 12 13.48 -22.27 11.88
C ALA A 12 14.37 -21.15 11.30
N PRO A 13 15.63 -21.45 10.93
CA PRO A 13 16.54 -20.44 10.42
C PRO A 13 16.03 -19.90 9.08
N ARG A 14 15.78 -18.59 9.01
CA ARG A 14 15.64 -17.84 7.74
C ARG A 14 16.92 -18.13 6.94
N GLY A 15 16.79 -18.63 5.71
CA GLY A 15 17.95 -18.98 4.88
C GLY A 15 18.93 -17.81 4.83
N ASP A 16 20.21 -18.07 5.12
CA ASP A 16 21.21 -17.03 5.28
C ASP A 16 21.25 -16.10 4.05
N GLU A 17 20.83 -14.84 4.23
CA GLU A 17 20.88 -13.73 3.28
C GLU A 17 22.19 -13.67 2.43
N PRO A 18 23.40 -13.91 2.99
CA PRO A 18 24.64 -13.97 2.20
C PRO A 18 24.77 -15.16 1.22
N GLU A 19 23.98 -16.23 1.34
CA GLU A 19 23.95 -17.34 0.36
C GLU A 19 23.06 -17.02 -0.84
N PHE A 20 21.94 -16.31 -0.63
CA PHE A 20 21.04 -15.90 -1.70
C PHE A 20 21.70 -14.89 -2.65
N GLU A 21 22.37 -13.87 -2.12
CA GLU A 21 23.05 -12.85 -2.93
C GLU A 21 24.14 -13.46 -3.84
N LYS A 22 24.86 -14.47 -3.33
CA LYS A 22 25.84 -15.24 -4.13
C LYS A 22 25.16 -16.02 -5.24
N LEU A 23 24.00 -16.63 -4.99
CA LEU A 23 23.23 -17.35 -6.00
C LEU A 23 22.73 -16.39 -7.08
N ALA A 24 22.14 -15.25 -6.71
CA ALA A 24 21.67 -14.23 -7.64
C ALA A 24 22.81 -13.74 -8.54
N LYS A 25 23.97 -13.42 -7.96
CA LYS A 25 25.15 -13.00 -8.72
C LYS A 25 25.62 -14.06 -9.72
N ARG A 26 25.60 -15.34 -9.34
CA ARG A 26 25.95 -16.45 -10.24
C ARG A 26 24.96 -16.59 -11.39
N VAL A 27 23.67 -16.39 -11.14
CA VAL A 27 22.64 -16.38 -12.18
C VAL A 27 22.88 -15.23 -13.16
N ASP A 28 23.15 -14.02 -12.68
CA ASP A 28 23.44 -12.87 -13.55
C ASP A 28 24.68 -13.06 -14.40
N GLU A 29 25.75 -13.63 -13.83
CA GLU A 29 26.97 -13.98 -14.55
C GLU A 29 26.70 -15.02 -15.63
N ALA A 30 25.90 -16.06 -15.33
CA ALA A 30 25.50 -17.07 -16.30
C ALA A 30 24.65 -16.48 -17.44
N MET A 31 23.69 -15.60 -17.12
CA MET A 31 22.87 -14.92 -18.12
C MET A 31 23.71 -14.01 -19.02
N ARG A 32 24.69 -13.29 -18.46
CA ARG A 32 25.66 -12.48 -19.23
C ARG A 32 26.53 -13.35 -20.14
N ALA A 33 27.00 -14.50 -19.65
CA ALA A 33 27.76 -15.44 -20.47
C ALA A 33 26.92 -15.99 -21.63
N LEU A 34 25.63 -16.26 -21.40
CA LEU A 34 24.69 -16.75 -22.41
C LEU A 34 24.53 -15.77 -23.58
N ALA A 35 24.54 -14.46 -23.29
CA ALA A 35 24.42 -13.41 -24.30
C ALA A 35 25.60 -13.41 -25.30
N GLY A 36 26.77 -13.90 -24.89
CA GLY A 36 27.98 -13.97 -25.73
C GLY A 36 28.07 -15.23 -26.61
N LEU A 37 27.13 -16.16 -26.49
CA LEU A 37 27.13 -17.39 -27.29
C LEU A 37 26.68 -17.15 -28.73
N ASP A 38 27.08 -18.06 -29.63
CA ASP A 38 26.51 -18.10 -30.97
C ASP A 38 25.00 -18.43 -30.92
N PRO A 39 24.22 -18.06 -31.96
CA PRO A 39 22.77 -18.22 -31.94
C PRO A 39 22.29 -19.66 -31.71
N MET A 40 23.03 -20.67 -32.20
CA MET A 40 22.64 -22.07 -32.06
C MET A 40 22.86 -22.56 -30.63
N SER A 41 24.02 -22.28 -30.05
CA SER A 41 24.33 -22.62 -28.65
C SER A 41 23.41 -21.89 -27.67
N ARG A 42 23.08 -20.62 -27.94
CA ARG A 42 22.13 -19.85 -27.13
C ARG A 42 20.73 -20.46 -27.17
N ALA A 43 20.22 -20.81 -28.35
CA ALA A 43 18.90 -21.42 -28.50
C ALA A 43 18.79 -22.75 -27.74
N ILE A 44 19.83 -23.60 -27.80
CA ILE A 44 19.85 -24.88 -27.05
C ILE A 44 19.82 -24.62 -25.54
N ALA A 45 20.60 -23.66 -25.04
CA ALA A 45 20.63 -23.33 -23.63
C ALA A 45 19.32 -22.71 -23.14
N GLU A 46 18.69 -21.84 -23.94
CA GLU A 46 17.36 -21.28 -23.68
C GLU A 46 16.28 -22.38 -23.63
N GLU A 47 16.33 -23.35 -24.54
CA GLU A 47 15.42 -24.51 -24.55
C GLU A 47 15.57 -25.37 -23.29
N VAL A 48 16.81 -25.63 -22.87
CA VAL A 48 17.09 -26.37 -21.62
C VAL A 48 16.56 -25.60 -20.42
N LYS A 49 16.82 -24.29 -20.35
CA LYS A 49 16.31 -23.42 -19.28
C LYS A 49 14.78 -23.47 -19.23
N ALA A 50 14.11 -23.26 -20.36
CA ALA A 50 12.65 -23.27 -20.45
C ALA A 50 12.06 -24.62 -20.03
N SER A 51 12.70 -25.73 -20.44
CA SER A 51 12.29 -27.08 -20.05
C SER A 51 12.39 -27.31 -18.54
N VAL A 52 13.48 -26.85 -17.92
CA VAL A 52 13.67 -26.95 -16.47
C VAL A 52 12.65 -26.09 -15.72
N GLU A 53 12.45 -24.84 -16.16
CA GLU A 53 11.47 -23.92 -15.58
C GLU A 53 10.04 -24.47 -15.67
N ALA A 54 9.68 -25.13 -16.77
CA ALA A 54 8.38 -25.77 -16.94
C ALA A 54 8.16 -26.91 -15.93
N VAL A 55 9.17 -27.75 -15.70
CA VAL A 55 9.12 -28.83 -14.70
C VAL A 55 9.00 -28.26 -13.29
N HIS A 56 9.80 -27.24 -12.95
CA HIS A 56 9.73 -26.56 -11.66
C HIS A 56 8.34 -25.96 -11.43
N ARG A 57 7.81 -25.24 -12.41
CA ARG A 57 6.47 -24.66 -12.35
C ARG A 57 5.40 -25.72 -12.12
N ALA A 58 5.46 -26.84 -12.85
CA ALA A 58 4.51 -27.93 -12.66
C ALA A 58 4.55 -28.50 -11.23
N GLY A 59 5.74 -28.69 -10.67
CA GLY A 59 5.95 -29.14 -9.29
C GLY A 59 5.41 -28.14 -8.27
N LEU A 60 5.82 -26.87 -8.36
CA LEU A 60 5.39 -25.80 -7.46
C LEU A 60 3.87 -25.58 -7.50
N VAL A 61 3.25 -25.58 -8.70
CA VAL A 61 1.79 -25.48 -8.83
C VAL A 61 1.10 -26.66 -8.13
N SER A 62 1.64 -27.87 -8.26
CA SER A 62 1.09 -29.04 -7.56
C SER A 62 1.21 -28.90 -6.04
N ILE A 63 2.33 -28.39 -5.54
CA ILE A 63 2.56 -28.14 -4.10
C ILE A 63 1.56 -27.10 -3.59
N VAL A 64 1.53 -25.91 -4.20
CA VAL A 64 0.65 -24.81 -3.79
C VAL A 64 -0.82 -25.22 -3.82
N ARG A 65 -1.26 -25.97 -4.85
CA ARG A 65 -2.65 -26.47 -4.92
C ARG A 65 -3.00 -27.41 -3.76
N ARG A 66 -2.09 -28.30 -3.37
CA ARG A 66 -2.31 -29.23 -2.25
C ARG A 66 -2.34 -28.50 -0.92
N LEU A 67 -1.40 -27.58 -0.69
CA LEU A 67 -1.35 -26.78 0.53
C LEU A 67 -2.59 -25.89 0.69
N LYS A 68 -3.09 -25.32 -0.42
CA LYS A 68 -4.30 -24.49 -0.41
C LYS A 68 -5.58 -25.29 -0.16
N ALA A 69 -5.62 -26.56 -0.59
CA ALA A 69 -6.82 -27.39 -0.53
C ALA A 69 -7.14 -27.89 0.89
N ASP A 70 -6.15 -27.98 1.77
CA ASP A 70 -6.32 -28.37 3.17
C ASP A 70 -6.28 -27.13 4.08
N ASP A 71 -7.35 -26.92 4.85
CA ASP A 71 -7.48 -25.78 5.75
C ASP A 71 -6.35 -25.75 6.80
N ALA A 72 -5.83 -26.91 7.22
CA ALA A 72 -4.75 -27.00 8.20
C ALA A 72 -3.38 -26.55 7.66
N THR A 73 -3.18 -26.60 6.33
CA THR A 73 -1.91 -26.19 5.69
C THR A 73 -2.01 -24.86 4.97
N ARG A 74 -3.22 -24.28 4.87
CA ARG A 74 -3.45 -23.02 4.16
C ARG A 74 -2.78 -21.84 4.86
N GLU A 75 -2.79 -21.80 6.19
CA GLU A 75 -2.14 -20.75 6.98
C GLU A 75 -0.62 -20.77 6.77
N ALA A 76 0.00 -21.96 6.85
CA ALA A 76 1.42 -22.13 6.55
C ALA A 76 1.78 -21.76 5.10
N LEU A 77 0.87 -21.92 4.14
CA LEU A 77 1.09 -21.44 2.77
C LEU A 77 1.18 -19.91 2.72
N PHE A 78 0.37 -19.19 3.50
CA PHE A 78 0.46 -17.73 3.57
C PHE A 78 1.77 -17.28 4.22
N GLU A 79 2.15 -17.88 5.34
CA GLU A 79 3.46 -17.62 5.97
C GLU A 79 4.63 -17.87 5.00
N LEU A 80 4.55 -18.94 4.19
CA LEU A 80 5.53 -19.22 3.15
C LEU A 80 5.52 -18.16 2.04
N VAL A 81 4.36 -17.67 1.61
CA VAL A 81 4.28 -16.61 0.59
C VAL A 81 4.82 -15.28 1.12
N ASP A 82 4.78 -15.04 2.43
CA ASP A 82 5.35 -13.85 3.07
C ASP A 82 6.89 -13.91 3.16
N ASP A 83 7.51 -15.09 3.00
CA ASP A 83 8.95 -15.19 2.83
C ASP A 83 9.37 -14.61 1.47
N PRO A 84 10.27 -13.61 1.42
CA PRO A 84 10.61 -12.90 0.19
C PRO A 84 11.27 -13.79 -0.86
N VAL A 85 12.00 -14.83 -0.46
CA VAL A 85 12.65 -15.78 -1.38
C VAL A 85 11.60 -16.69 -2.00
N VAL A 86 10.64 -17.16 -1.20
CA VAL A 86 9.52 -17.96 -1.70
C VAL A 86 8.61 -17.12 -2.58
N HIS A 87 8.29 -15.88 -2.19
CA HIS A 87 7.51 -14.97 -2.99
C HIS A 87 8.15 -14.72 -4.36
N LEU A 88 9.46 -14.46 -4.38
CA LEU A 88 10.23 -14.30 -5.61
C LEU A 88 10.18 -15.57 -6.46
N LEU A 89 10.40 -16.75 -5.88
CA LEU A 89 10.34 -18.03 -6.59
C LEU A 89 8.97 -18.25 -7.24
N LEU A 90 7.89 -18.04 -6.49
CA LEU A 90 6.52 -18.20 -7.00
C LEU A 90 6.17 -17.16 -8.06
N SER A 91 6.71 -15.94 -7.95
CA SER A 91 6.54 -14.89 -8.94
C SER A 91 7.32 -15.18 -10.23
N LEU A 92 8.58 -15.63 -10.13
CA LEU A 92 9.41 -16.05 -11.26
C LEU A 92 8.77 -17.18 -12.07
N HIS A 93 8.03 -18.07 -11.41
CA HIS A 93 7.30 -19.15 -12.06
C HIS A 93 5.84 -18.78 -12.43
N GLU A 94 5.45 -17.51 -12.30
CA GLU A 94 4.11 -16.99 -12.62
C GLU A 94 2.97 -17.75 -11.88
N ILE A 95 3.24 -18.17 -10.64
CA ILE A 95 2.30 -18.87 -9.78
C ILE A 95 1.55 -17.86 -8.92
N VAL A 96 2.26 -16.84 -8.44
CA VAL A 96 1.68 -15.62 -7.88
C VAL A 96 1.68 -14.59 -9.00
N ARG A 97 0.51 -14.05 -9.33
CA ARG A 97 0.42 -12.88 -10.20
C ARG A 97 0.45 -11.65 -9.30
N PRO A 98 1.22 -10.60 -9.64
CA PRO A 98 1.03 -9.29 -9.04
C PRO A 98 -0.45 -8.94 -9.15
N ASP A 99 -1.03 -8.46 -8.07
CA ASP A 99 -2.40 -7.97 -8.11
C ASP A 99 -2.48 -6.86 -9.19
N PRO A 100 -3.42 -6.95 -10.15
CA PRO A 100 -3.53 -5.98 -11.23
C PRO A 100 -3.69 -4.55 -10.73
N MET A 101 -4.35 -4.35 -9.57
CA MET A 101 -4.51 -3.02 -8.98
C MET A 101 -3.17 -2.51 -8.45
N THR A 102 -2.39 -3.33 -7.75
CA THR A 102 -1.05 -2.95 -7.27
C THR A 102 -0.14 -2.55 -8.42
N LEU A 103 -0.12 -3.34 -9.49
CA LEU A 103 0.71 -3.06 -10.66
C LEU A 103 0.23 -1.79 -11.39
N ALA A 104 -1.08 -1.63 -11.58
CA ALA A 104 -1.65 -0.44 -12.20
C ALA A 104 -1.36 0.83 -11.40
N ASN A 105 -1.48 0.80 -10.07
CA ASN A 105 -1.14 1.94 -9.23
C ASN A 105 0.35 2.33 -9.32
N ARG A 106 1.26 1.35 -9.44
CA ARG A 106 2.68 1.62 -9.69
C ARG A 106 2.89 2.36 -11.01
N VAL A 107 2.29 1.85 -12.09
CA VAL A 107 2.35 2.46 -13.43
C VAL A 107 1.77 3.87 -13.42
N LEU A 108 0.64 4.10 -12.73
CA LEU A 108 0.04 5.43 -12.61
C LEU A 108 0.93 6.40 -11.84
N THR A 109 1.60 5.95 -10.78
CA THR A 109 2.57 6.76 -10.04
C THR A 109 3.72 7.24 -10.91
N GLU A 110 4.21 6.42 -11.85
CA GLU A 110 5.28 6.81 -12.77
C GLU A 110 4.85 7.93 -13.75
N VAL A 111 3.58 7.96 -14.16
CA VAL A 111 3.05 8.96 -15.10
C VAL A 111 2.43 10.19 -14.42
N ARG A 112 2.19 10.15 -13.10
CA ARG A 112 1.66 11.27 -12.31
C ARG A 112 2.38 12.61 -12.52
N PRO A 113 3.72 12.69 -12.55
CA PRO A 113 4.40 13.97 -12.79
C PRO A 113 3.98 14.63 -14.11
N GLN A 114 3.74 13.83 -15.15
CA GLN A 114 3.27 14.32 -16.44
C GLN A 114 1.78 14.72 -16.37
N LEU A 115 0.93 13.93 -15.72
CA LEU A 115 -0.48 14.27 -15.50
C LEU A 115 -0.64 15.60 -14.75
N GLN A 116 0.14 15.80 -13.69
CA GLN A 116 0.13 17.01 -12.87
C GLN A 116 0.68 18.22 -13.64
N SER A 117 1.65 18.03 -14.54
CA SER A 117 2.11 19.10 -15.44
C SER A 117 1.01 19.60 -16.39
N HIS A 118 0.02 18.75 -16.69
CA HIS A 118 -1.19 19.07 -17.45
C HIS A 118 -2.35 19.54 -16.56
N GLY A 119 -2.11 19.72 -15.24
CA GLY A 119 -3.09 20.21 -14.27
C GLY A 119 -4.15 19.18 -13.89
N GLY A 120 -3.88 17.89 -14.08
CA GLY A 120 -4.79 16.80 -13.70
C GLY A 120 -4.11 15.74 -12.84
N ASP A 121 -4.90 14.81 -12.32
CA ASP A 121 -4.41 13.59 -11.67
C ASP A 121 -5.33 12.41 -12.03
N VAL A 122 -5.00 11.22 -11.56
CA VAL A 122 -5.77 10.00 -11.80
C VAL A 122 -5.84 9.14 -10.54
N ALA A 123 -7.05 8.68 -10.25
CA ALA A 123 -7.33 7.67 -9.24
C ALA A 123 -7.81 6.39 -9.93
N LEU A 124 -7.14 5.26 -9.66
CA LEU A 124 -7.63 3.95 -10.07
C LEU A 124 -8.75 3.52 -9.13
N VAL A 125 -9.90 3.14 -9.70
CA VAL A 125 -11.07 2.71 -8.92
C VAL A 125 -11.14 1.19 -8.82
N ARG A 126 -11.01 0.51 -9.96
CA ARG A 126 -11.02 -0.96 -10.04
C ARG A 126 -10.51 -1.44 -11.40
N ILE A 127 -10.18 -2.73 -11.51
CA ILE A 127 -9.92 -3.41 -12.78
C ILE A 127 -10.85 -4.61 -12.88
N GLU A 128 -11.69 -4.66 -13.90
CA GLU A 128 -12.63 -5.76 -14.15
C GLU A 128 -12.59 -6.14 -15.63
N ASP A 129 -12.55 -7.45 -15.93
CA ASP A 129 -12.56 -7.99 -17.29
C ASP A 129 -11.55 -7.35 -18.26
N GLY A 130 -10.34 -7.03 -17.75
CA GLY A 130 -9.28 -6.39 -18.53
C GLY A 130 -9.52 -4.90 -18.81
N THR A 131 -10.50 -4.28 -18.16
CA THR A 131 -10.77 -2.85 -18.24
C THR A 131 -10.41 -2.18 -16.93
N ALA A 132 -9.52 -1.18 -16.97
CA ALA A 132 -9.19 -0.35 -15.82
C ALA A 132 -10.16 0.83 -15.72
N PHE A 133 -10.86 0.94 -14.61
CA PHE A 133 -11.79 2.02 -14.33
C PHE A 133 -11.06 3.09 -13.51
N VAL A 134 -10.96 4.29 -14.05
CA VAL A 134 -10.22 5.40 -13.45
C VAL A 134 -11.11 6.63 -13.29
N ARG A 135 -10.78 7.48 -12.32
CA ARG A 135 -11.30 8.85 -12.20
C ARG A 135 -10.18 9.83 -12.50
N LEU A 136 -10.45 10.79 -13.36
CA LEU A 136 -9.53 11.88 -13.65
C LEU A 136 -9.85 13.07 -12.73
N GLU A 137 -8.85 13.62 -12.08
CA GLU A 137 -8.98 14.76 -11.16
C GLU A 137 -8.36 16.04 -11.76
N GLY A 138 -8.64 17.19 -11.14
CA GLY A 138 -8.04 18.48 -11.53
C GLY A 138 -8.77 19.26 -12.62
N ALA A 139 -8.03 19.99 -13.47
CA ALA A 139 -8.52 20.92 -14.50
C ALA A 139 -9.45 20.26 -15.55
N CYS A 140 -9.59 18.94 -15.50
CA CYS A 140 -10.52 18.14 -16.30
C CYS A 140 -11.99 18.22 -15.86
N ASN A 141 -12.33 18.85 -14.74
CA ASN A 141 -13.70 18.92 -14.23
C ASN A 141 -14.66 19.86 -15.00
N GLY A 142 -14.34 20.29 -16.23
CA GLY A 142 -15.28 21.14 -16.98
C GLY A 142 -14.89 21.69 -18.36
N CYS A 143 -13.74 21.35 -18.94
CA CYS A 143 -13.33 21.88 -20.26
C CYS A 143 -12.97 20.76 -21.24
N SER A 144 -13.71 20.68 -22.35
CA SER A 144 -13.75 19.56 -23.30
C SER A 144 -12.51 19.34 -24.17
N MET A 145 -11.46 20.17 -24.05
CA MET A 145 -10.22 20.04 -24.85
C MET A 145 -9.02 19.48 -24.07
N SER A 146 -9.01 19.56 -22.74
CA SER A 146 -7.87 19.11 -21.90
C SER A 146 -7.98 17.64 -21.46
N SER A 147 -9.16 17.03 -21.59
CA SER A 147 -9.44 15.67 -21.11
C SER A 147 -8.92 14.56 -22.03
N VAL A 148 -8.71 14.84 -23.32
CA VAL A 148 -8.29 13.82 -24.29
C VAL A 148 -6.82 13.46 -24.13
N THR A 149 -5.94 14.44 -23.92
CA THR A 149 -4.49 14.20 -23.75
C THR A 149 -4.18 13.45 -22.45
N LEU A 150 -4.86 13.81 -21.35
CA LEU A 150 -4.72 13.15 -20.06
C LEU A 150 -5.26 11.71 -20.11
N ARG A 151 -6.42 11.51 -20.75
CA ARG A 151 -6.97 10.17 -20.96
C ARG A 151 -6.02 9.28 -21.77
N ASN A 152 -5.48 9.79 -22.89
CA ASN A 152 -4.57 9.02 -23.73
C ASN A 152 -3.28 8.64 -22.99
N LEU A 153 -2.76 9.54 -22.14
CA LEU A 153 -1.58 9.27 -21.33
C LEU A 153 -1.83 8.16 -20.32
N VAL A 154 -2.95 8.22 -19.59
CA VAL A 154 -3.36 7.18 -18.63
C VAL A 154 -3.63 5.85 -19.34
N GLU A 155 -4.32 5.89 -20.47
CA GLU A 155 -4.68 4.69 -21.25
C GLU A 155 -3.44 3.99 -21.82
N GLY A 156 -2.50 4.74 -22.40
CA GLY A 156 -1.23 4.20 -22.88
C GLY A 156 -0.41 3.58 -21.74
N ALA A 157 -0.26 4.30 -20.63
CA ALA A 157 0.48 3.81 -19.48
C ALA A 157 -0.09 2.48 -18.96
N LEU A 158 -1.40 2.40 -18.72
CA LEU A 158 -2.04 1.21 -18.16
C LEU A 158 -2.04 0.02 -19.12
N THR A 159 -2.27 0.23 -20.42
CA THR A 159 -2.28 -0.86 -21.40
C THR A 159 -0.87 -1.38 -21.73
N GLU A 160 0.16 -0.55 -21.65
CA GLU A 160 1.56 -0.97 -21.84
C GLU A 160 2.16 -1.59 -20.57
N GLY A 161 1.81 -1.06 -19.39
CA GLY A 161 2.44 -1.40 -18.11
C GLY A 161 1.76 -2.51 -17.30
N VAL A 162 0.51 -2.86 -17.60
CA VAL A 162 -0.27 -3.83 -16.80
C VAL A 162 -0.74 -5.01 -17.67
N PRO A 163 -0.09 -6.18 -17.57
CA PRO A 163 -0.49 -7.38 -18.30
C PRO A 163 -1.95 -7.76 -18.00
N GLY A 164 -2.77 -7.80 -19.06
CA GLY A 164 -4.19 -8.14 -18.97
C GLY A 164 -5.13 -6.93 -18.96
N VAL A 165 -4.63 -5.69 -18.86
CA VAL A 165 -5.42 -4.48 -19.11
C VAL A 165 -5.39 -4.17 -20.60
N THR A 166 -6.55 -4.20 -21.24
CA THR A 166 -6.72 -3.93 -22.68
C THR A 166 -7.51 -2.66 -22.98
N ALA A 167 -8.18 -2.10 -21.97
CA ALA A 167 -8.99 -0.90 -22.11
C ALA A 167 -8.99 -0.06 -20.82
N VAL A 168 -9.24 1.23 -20.96
CA VAL A 168 -9.42 2.15 -19.82
C VAL A 168 -10.74 2.91 -19.95
N GLU A 169 -11.57 2.79 -18.91
CA GLU A 169 -12.82 3.52 -18.81
C GLU A 169 -12.70 4.63 -17.77
N VAL A 170 -12.95 5.86 -18.19
CA VAL A 170 -13.01 7.01 -17.28
C VAL A 170 -14.42 7.05 -16.71
N LEU A 171 -14.54 6.76 -15.42
CA LEU A 171 -15.79 6.92 -14.72
C LEU A 171 -16.14 8.41 -14.64
N PRO A 172 -17.43 8.77 -14.77
CA PRO A 172 -17.85 10.12 -14.46
C PRO A 172 -17.44 10.44 -13.02
N ASN A 173 -16.89 11.64 -12.82
CA ASN A 173 -16.82 12.20 -11.49
C ASN A 173 -18.26 12.40 -11.03
N GLU A 174 -18.71 11.63 -10.06
CA GLU A 174 -19.79 12.11 -9.21
C GLU A 174 -19.27 13.40 -8.61
N PRO A 175 -20.03 14.51 -8.66
CA PRO A 175 -19.65 15.66 -7.90
C PRO A 175 -19.53 15.18 -6.45
N SER A 176 -18.29 15.10 -5.94
CA SER A 176 -18.10 15.20 -4.51
C SER A 176 -18.89 16.43 -4.13
N PRO A 177 -19.88 16.32 -3.22
CA PRO A 177 -20.64 17.47 -2.83
C PRO A 177 -19.62 18.54 -2.47
N THR A 178 -19.58 19.63 -3.23
CA THR A 178 -19.07 20.88 -2.67
C THR A 178 -20.17 21.36 -1.73
N LEU A 179 -20.40 20.58 -0.66
CA LEU A 179 -21.00 21.08 0.54
C LEU A 179 -20.02 22.15 0.97
N ILE A 180 -20.38 23.42 0.72
CA ILE A 180 -20.02 24.44 1.69
C ILE A 180 -20.68 23.93 2.96
N PRO A 181 -19.92 23.42 3.94
CA PRO A 181 -20.53 22.95 5.17
C PRO A 181 -21.30 24.14 5.74
N LEU A 182 -22.50 23.93 6.29
CA LEU A 182 -23.18 25.01 7.02
C LEU A 182 -22.27 25.55 8.15
N GLU A 183 -21.30 24.75 8.58
CA GLU A 183 -20.20 25.09 9.49
C GLU A 183 -19.29 26.21 8.97
N ALA A 184 -19.04 26.31 7.66
CA ALA A 184 -18.31 27.43 7.06
C ALA A 184 -19.09 28.76 7.11
N LEU A 185 -20.40 28.70 7.42
CA LEU A 185 -21.27 29.86 7.63
C LEU A 185 -21.56 30.13 9.12
N ARG A 186 -21.03 29.33 10.06
CA ARG A 186 -21.33 29.41 11.50
C ARG A 186 -20.14 29.97 12.30
N ILE A 187 -20.14 31.29 12.46
CA ILE A 187 -19.22 32.02 13.32
C ILE A 187 -19.56 31.73 14.81
N GLY A 188 -18.59 31.20 15.57
CA GLY A 188 -18.54 31.30 17.04
C GLY A 188 -19.12 30.15 17.87
N ARG A 189 -18.65 28.92 17.72
CA ARG A 189 -18.86 27.86 18.74
C ARG A 189 -17.57 27.48 19.44
N ASP A 190 -17.68 27.15 20.74
CA ASP A 190 -16.61 26.64 21.60
C ASP A 190 -16.38 25.14 21.31
N PRO A 191 -15.22 24.75 20.74
CA PRO A 191 -14.89 23.37 20.41
C PRO A 191 -15.03 22.37 21.55
N ALA A 192 -14.71 22.80 22.77
CA ALA A 192 -14.66 21.92 23.95
C ALA A 192 -16.07 21.42 24.35
N GLN A 193 -17.12 22.17 24.02
CA GLN A 193 -18.50 21.83 24.35
C GLN A 193 -19.09 20.73 23.44
N GLU A 194 -18.42 20.40 22.34
CA GLU A 194 -18.87 19.41 21.33
C GLU A 194 -18.05 18.11 21.35
N GLY A 195 -17.35 17.84 22.45
CA GLY A 195 -16.55 16.62 22.63
C GLY A 195 -15.20 16.63 21.93
N TRP A 196 -14.71 17.80 21.48
CA TRP A 196 -13.37 17.94 20.93
C TRP A 196 -12.35 18.12 22.05
N VAL A 197 -11.23 17.41 21.95
CA VAL A 197 -10.10 17.56 22.85
C VAL A 197 -8.98 18.31 22.12
N LYS A 198 -8.47 19.36 22.77
CA LYS A 198 -7.36 20.16 22.25
C LYS A 198 -6.05 19.39 22.44
N LEU A 199 -5.31 19.18 21.36
CA LEU A 199 -3.98 18.57 21.40
C LEU A 199 -2.87 19.59 21.62
N GLY A 200 -3.02 20.80 21.06
CA GLY A 200 -2.02 21.85 21.15
C GLY A 200 -1.95 22.68 19.86
N PRO A 201 -0.98 23.59 19.74
CA PRO A 201 -0.81 24.40 18.54
C PRO A 201 -0.36 23.54 17.35
N THR A 202 -0.72 23.94 16.13
CA THR A 202 -0.25 23.27 14.88
C THR A 202 1.27 23.25 14.76
N THR A 203 1.96 24.22 15.36
CA THR A 203 3.44 24.24 15.43
C THR A 203 4.02 23.09 16.25
N GLY A 204 3.21 22.42 17.08
CA GLY A 204 3.60 21.22 17.81
C GLY A 204 3.54 19.93 16.98
N VAL A 205 3.11 20.01 15.71
CA VAL A 205 3.10 18.88 14.77
C VAL A 205 3.83 19.31 13.49
N PRO A 206 5.18 19.22 13.46
CA PRO A 206 5.98 19.64 12.31
C PRO A 206 5.63 18.85 11.03
N VAL A 207 5.85 19.47 9.87
CA VAL A 207 5.66 18.80 8.57
C VAL A 207 6.64 17.65 8.45
N GLY A 208 6.13 16.48 8.06
CA GLY A 208 6.91 15.26 7.91
C GLY A 208 7.18 14.51 9.21
N GLU A 209 6.47 14.84 10.29
CA GLU A 209 6.59 14.16 11.57
C GLU A 209 5.26 13.53 12.02
N ILE A 210 5.38 12.64 13.00
CA ILE A 210 4.28 12.05 13.75
C ILE A 210 4.35 12.60 15.17
N THR A 211 3.21 12.97 15.73
CA THR A 211 3.11 13.43 17.11
C THR A 211 2.06 12.61 17.85
N SER A 212 2.45 11.94 18.94
CA SER A 212 1.54 11.16 19.77
C SER A 212 0.98 11.98 20.93
N ALA A 213 -0.26 11.70 21.33
CA ALA A 213 -0.88 12.31 22.50
C ALA A 213 -1.92 11.39 23.15
N GLY A 214 -2.10 11.51 24.45
CA GLY A 214 -3.19 10.87 25.19
C GLY A 214 -4.41 11.76 25.27
N LEU A 215 -5.59 11.20 24.98
CA LEU A 215 -6.88 11.89 25.04
C LEU A 215 -7.81 11.18 26.02
N THR A 216 -8.58 11.94 26.79
CA THR A 216 -9.74 11.41 27.51
C THR A 216 -11.00 11.85 26.77
N ALA A 217 -11.74 10.89 26.20
CA ALA A 217 -13.01 11.14 25.55
C ALA A 217 -14.04 11.71 26.55
N GLY A 218 -15.08 12.37 26.06
CA GLY A 218 -16.17 12.89 26.91
C GLY A 218 -16.89 11.80 27.74
N THR A 219 -16.74 10.53 27.34
CA THR A 219 -17.22 9.33 28.04
C THR A 219 -16.32 8.88 29.21
N GLY A 220 -15.11 9.44 29.33
CA GLY A 220 -14.09 9.04 30.31
C GLY A 220 -13.11 7.97 29.81
N GLU A 221 -13.25 7.47 28.57
CA GLU A 221 -12.31 6.54 27.96
C GLU A 221 -10.97 7.23 27.64
N PHE A 222 -9.86 6.56 27.95
CA PHE A 222 -8.53 7.01 27.55
C PHE A 222 -8.14 6.38 26.22
N VAL A 223 -7.74 7.22 25.26
CA VAL A 223 -7.33 6.81 23.91
C VAL A 223 -6.01 7.47 23.58
N GLU A 224 -5.02 6.69 23.15
CA GLU A 224 -3.80 7.22 22.56
C GLU A 224 -4.01 7.49 21.08
N VAL A 225 -3.53 8.64 20.62
CA VAL A 225 -3.67 9.07 19.23
C VAL A 225 -2.32 9.46 18.66
N ILE A 226 -2.18 9.30 17.35
CA ILE A 226 -1.10 9.89 16.56
C ILE A 226 -1.67 10.92 15.61
N VAL A 227 -0.96 12.02 15.43
CA VAL A 227 -1.22 13.02 14.40
C VAL A 227 -0.08 12.96 13.39
N VAL A 228 -0.42 12.79 12.11
CA VAL A 228 0.51 12.69 11.00
C VAL A 228 0.41 13.96 10.15
N ASN A 229 1.54 14.59 9.83
CA ASN A 229 1.58 15.78 9.00
C ASN A 229 2.30 15.51 7.67
N VAL A 230 1.54 15.29 6.59
CA VAL A 230 2.07 15.14 5.24
C VAL A 230 1.78 16.40 4.45
N GLU A 231 2.82 17.14 4.07
CA GLU A 231 2.69 18.37 3.27
C GLU A 231 1.65 19.39 3.80
N GLN A 232 1.62 19.62 5.12
CA GLN A 232 0.66 20.48 5.83
C GLN A 232 -0.78 19.94 5.92
N ARG A 233 -1.00 18.69 5.53
CA ARG A 233 -2.26 17.97 5.77
C ARG A 233 -2.13 17.16 7.05
N LEU A 234 -2.84 17.60 8.08
CA LEU A 234 -2.93 16.91 9.35
C LEU A 234 -4.01 15.84 9.30
N THR A 235 -3.66 14.63 9.71
CA THR A 235 -4.59 13.53 9.92
C THR A 235 -4.36 12.93 11.30
N ALA A 236 -5.39 12.37 11.91
CA ALA A 236 -5.29 11.74 13.22
C ALA A 236 -5.79 10.30 13.15
N TYR A 237 -5.08 9.40 13.82
CA TYR A 237 -5.46 8.00 13.96
C TYR A 237 -5.37 7.59 15.42
N ARG A 238 -6.12 6.56 15.80
CA ARG A 238 -5.83 5.83 17.05
C ARG A 238 -4.40 5.28 16.97
N ASN A 239 -3.66 5.33 18.07
CA ASN A 239 -2.25 4.89 18.12
C ASN A 239 -2.13 3.35 18.13
N GLU A 240 -2.77 2.68 17.18
CA GLU A 240 -2.89 1.23 17.11
C GLU A 240 -2.78 0.79 15.65
N CYS A 241 -1.82 -0.09 15.38
CA CYS A 241 -1.68 -0.76 14.10
C CYS A 241 -2.90 -1.66 13.86
N ALA A 242 -3.53 -1.58 12.69
CA ALA A 242 -4.69 -2.40 12.35
C ALA A 242 -4.41 -3.92 12.30
N HIS A 243 -3.14 -4.33 12.28
CA HIS A 243 -2.72 -5.73 12.34
C HIS A 243 -2.93 -6.35 13.74
N GLU A 244 -2.25 -5.80 14.75
CA GLU A 244 -2.18 -6.38 16.11
C GLU A 244 -2.34 -5.33 17.22
N ALA A 245 -2.91 -4.16 16.90
CA ALA A 245 -3.11 -3.03 17.80
C ALA A 245 -1.82 -2.52 18.49
N LEU A 246 -0.64 -2.79 17.90
CA LEU A 246 0.63 -2.31 18.43
C LEU A 246 0.83 -0.81 18.15
N PRO A 247 1.54 -0.07 19.02
CA PRO A 247 1.68 1.38 18.90
C PRO A 247 2.37 1.85 17.60
N LEU A 248 1.90 2.97 17.06
CA LEU A 248 2.39 3.61 15.82
C LEU A 248 3.13 4.94 16.07
N ASP A 249 3.36 5.34 17.33
CA ASP A 249 4.05 6.58 17.70
C ASP A 249 5.50 6.65 17.18
N ASN A 250 6.11 5.49 16.91
CA ASN A 250 7.43 5.38 16.27
C ASN A 250 7.35 4.83 14.83
N ALA A 251 6.21 4.95 14.16
CA ALA A 251 6.08 4.56 12.77
C ALA A 251 6.99 5.38 11.85
N MET A 252 7.43 4.77 10.75
CA MET A 252 8.25 5.46 9.76
C MET A 252 7.34 6.18 8.77
N LEU A 253 7.40 7.51 8.77
CA LEU A 253 6.68 8.35 7.81
C LEU A 253 7.57 8.63 6.60
N ASP A 254 7.18 8.14 5.43
CA ASP A 254 7.75 8.53 4.15
C ASP A 254 6.84 9.56 3.50
N VAL A 255 7.20 10.83 3.67
CA VAL A 255 6.45 11.97 3.11
C VAL A 255 6.43 11.94 1.58
N SER A 256 7.50 11.44 0.95
CA SER A 256 7.63 11.42 -0.51
C SER A 256 6.71 10.40 -1.16
N ASN A 257 6.50 9.27 -0.48
CA ASN A 257 5.59 8.22 -0.92
C ASN A 257 4.20 8.32 -0.25
N GLY A 258 4.02 9.26 0.68
CA GLY A 258 2.78 9.42 1.44
C GLY A 258 2.44 8.21 2.31
N THR A 259 3.45 7.48 2.81
CA THR A 259 3.22 6.21 3.54
C THR A 259 3.64 6.30 4.99
N LEU A 260 2.91 5.57 5.85
CA LEU A 260 3.17 5.38 7.26
C LEU A 260 3.43 3.89 7.50
N THR A 261 4.65 3.52 7.91
CA THR A 261 5.02 2.12 8.11
C THR A 261 5.14 1.79 9.59
N CYS A 262 4.35 0.81 10.04
CA CYS A 262 4.38 0.27 11.39
C CYS A 262 5.76 -0.29 11.74
N PRO A 263 6.37 0.07 12.89
CA PRO A 263 7.75 -0.28 13.21
C PRO A 263 7.91 -1.75 13.66
N TRP A 264 6.81 -2.44 13.94
CA TRP A 264 6.83 -3.80 14.49
C TRP A 264 6.95 -4.85 13.39
N HIS A 265 6.01 -4.83 12.44
CA HIS A 265 5.86 -5.86 11.40
C HIS A 265 5.87 -5.28 9.97
N GLY A 266 6.09 -3.98 9.82
CA GLY A 266 6.20 -3.34 8.50
C GLY A 266 4.87 -3.12 7.78
N PHE A 267 3.74 -3.24 8.47
CA PHE A 267 2.43 -2.89 7.89
C PHE A 267 2.46 -1.44 7.43
N CYS A 268 2.26 -1.26 6.14
CA CYS A 268 2.35 0.01 5.47
C CYS A 268 0.94 0.54 5.21
N TYR A 269 0.75 1.81 5.51
CA TYR A 269 -0.51 2.52 5.36
C TYR A 269 -0.31 3.76 4.50
N ASP A 270 -1.33 4.16 3.75
CA ASP A 270 -1.39 5.52 3.22
C ASP A 270 -1.55 6.49 4.41
N ALA A 271 -0.61 7.43 4.52
CA ALA A 271 -0.49 8.32 5.67
C ALA A 271 -1.64 9.34 5.77
N THR A 272 -2.43 9.53 4.70
CA THR A 272 -3.52 10.52 4.66
C THR A 272 -4.89 9.90 4.87
N SER A 273 -5.10 8.69 4.35
CA SER A 273 -6.37 7.97 4.42
C SER A 273 -6.40 6.89 5.49
N GLY A 274 -5.25 6.35 5.90
CA GLY A 274 -5.15 5.21 6.80
C GLY A 274 -5.39 3.86 6.11
N GLU A 275 -5.53 3.83 4.78
CA GLU A 275 -5.69 2.58 4.04
C GLU A 275 -4.44 1.71 4.15
N CYS A 276 -4.58 0.43 4.50
CA CYS A 276 -3.45 -0.48 4.53
C CYS A 276 -3.05 -0.94 3.14
N LEU A 277 -1.81 -0.65 2.78
CA LEU A 277 -1.17 -1.03 1.53
C LEU A 277 -0.60 -2.46 1.57
N THR A 278 -0.37 -3.00 2.78
CA THR A 278 0.10 -4.38 2.98
C THR A 278 -1.04 -5.39 2.93
N ALA A 279 -2.16 -5.10 3.59
CA ALA A 279 -3.32 -5.99 3.71
C ALA A 279 -4.63 -5.20 3.52
N PRO A 280 -5.19 -5.18 2.30
CA PRO A 280 -6.43 -4.47 2.02
C PRO A 280 -7.57 -4.88 2.96
N GLY A 281 -8.20 -3.91 3.62
CA GLY A 281 -9.28 -4.11 4.59
C GLY A 281 -8.86 -4.00 6.06
N ALA A 282 -7.56 -4.04 6.37
CA ALA A 282 -7.04 -3.79 7.72
C ALA A 282 -6.64 -2.30 7.88
N GLN A 283 -7.61 -1.39 7.84
CA GLN A 283 -7.35 0.06 7.82
C GLN A 283 -7.13 0.66 9.22
N LEU A 284 -6.36 1.74 9.30
CA LEU A 284 -6.22 2.52 10.52
C LEU A 284 -7.56 3.16 10.92
N GLU A 285 -7.83 3.19 12.22
CA GLU A 285 -8.97 3.92 12.74
C GLU A 285 -8.69 5.42 12.72
N GLN A 286 -9.23 6.11 11.71
CA GLN A 286 -9.09 7.55 11.57
C GLN A 286 -10.02 8.30 12.52
N LEU A 287 -9.46 9.28 13.23
CA LEU A 287 -10.19 10.14 14.16
C LEU A 287 -10.48 11.51 13.52
N PRO A 288 -11.69 12.05 13.71
CA PRO A 288 -12.00 13.42 13.29
C PRO A 288 -11.00 14.42 13.85
N LEU A 289 -10.33 15.15 12.96
CA LEU A 289 -9.38 16.22 13.26
C LEU A 289 -9.85 17.54 12.64
N ARG A 290 -9.61 18.64 13.37
CA ARG A 290 -9.72 19.99 12.82
C ARG A 290 -8.64 20.92 13.36
N VAL A 291 -8.41 21.99 12.62
CA VAL A 291 -7.59 23.11 13.07
C VAL A 291 -8.49 24.32 13.31
N ASP A 292 -8.47 24.86 14.52
CA ASP A 292 -9.22 26.06 14.89
C ASP A 292 -8.35 26.96 15.76
N GLY A 293 -8.32 28.26 15.46
CA GLY A 293 -7.47 29.22 16.16
C GLY A 293 -5.96 28.94 16.10
N GLY A 294 -5.50 28.09 15.17
CA GLY A 294 -4.11 27.61 15.11
C GLY A 294 -3.80 26.43 16.02
N ASP A 295 -4.82 25.84 16.65
CA ASP A 295 -4.72 24.65 17.47
C ASP A 295 -5.30 23.42 16.76
N VAL A 296 -4.69 22.27 17.01
CA VAL A 296 -5.17 20.95 16.59
C VAL A 296 -6.18 20.44 17.61
N TRP A 297 -7.34 20.03 17.12
CA TRP A 297 -8.42 19.44 17.89
C TRP A 297 -8.76 18.07 17.31
N VAL A 298 -8.89 17.07 18.17
CA VAL A 298 -9.29 15.71 17.78
C VAL A 298 -10.52 15.30 18.59
N ARG A 299 -11.41 14.53 17.98
CA ARG A 299 -12.59 13.98 18.65
C ARG A 299 -12.59 12.46 18.55
N VAL A 300 -12.72 11.79 19.69
CA VAL A 300 -12.97 10.35 19.74
C VAL A 300 -14.47 10.12 19.51
N VAL A 301 -14.83 9.40 18.45
CA VAL A 301 -16.20 8.98 18.16
C VAL A 301 -16.41 7.59 18.75
N SER A 302 -17.36 7.47 19.67
CA SER A 302 -17.76 6.19 20.28
C SER A 302 -18.74 5.44 19.39
#